data_AF-A0A9E1HHG3-F1
#
_entry.id   AF-A0A9E1HHG3-F1
#
_cell.length_a   1.000
_cell.length_b   1.000
_cell.length_c   1.000
_cell.angle_alpha   90.00
_cell.angle_beta   90.00
_cell.angle_gamma   90.00
#
_symmetry.space_group_name_H-M   'P 1'
#
loop_
_entity.id
_entity.type
_entity.pdbx_description
1 polymer ?
#
loop_
_entity_poly.entity_id
_entity_poly.type
_entity_poly.pdbx_seq_one_letter_code
_entity_poly.pdbx_strand_id
1 'polypeptide(L)'
;MFFKKIHIRIKIVLAIIVVLFLLIIGKVFYIQVIDYKKLNRYASSLWSRNLPVEANRGLITDRNGVVLANNLTTSSLIFIPNQIKEKEKTAKLIAEILKVDEKEIYKHVTKKASMERVHPEGRRLSYEVADKINALKLPGVYLIKESKRNYPFDTYLS
;
A
#
# COMPACT_ATOMS: atom_id res chain seq x y z
N MET A 1 33.58 -16.07 60.37
CA MET A 1 34.33 -16.22 59.10
C MET A 1 33.49 -16.84 57.96
N PHE A 2 32.57 -17.78 58.25
CA PHE A 2 31.69 -18.42 57.24
C PHE A 2 30.77 -17.45 56.48
N PHE A 3 30.04 -16.57 57.17
CA PHE A 3 29.12 -15.61 56.54
C PHE A 3 29.82 -14.67 55.53
N LYS A 4 31.05 -14.22 55.84
CA LYS A 4 31.85 -13.36 54.95
C LYS A 4 32.19 -14.05 53.62
N LYS A 5 32.45 -15.37 53.63
CA LYS A 5 32.68 -16.17 52.41
C LYS A 5 31.41 -16.35 51.58
N ILE A 6 30.24 -16.51 52.22
CA ILE A 6 28.93 -16.59 51.56
C ILE A 6 28.58 -15.27 50.85
N HIS A 7 28.78 -14.12 51.49
CA HIS A 7 28.54 -12.82 50.86
C HIS A 7 29.45 -12.56 49.63
N ILE A 8 30.69 -13.06 49.65
CA ILE A 8 31.61 -12.95 48.50
C ILE A 8 31.10 -13.77 47.31
N ARG A 9 30.65 -15.00 47.53
CA ARG A 9 30.09 -15.85 46.45
C ARG A 9 28.85 -15.24 45.83
N ILE A 10 27.94 -14.69 46.64
CA ILE A 10 26.74 -13.99 46.16
C ILE A 10 27.10 -12.76 45.32
N LYS A 11 28.09 -11.96 45.75
CA LYS A 11 28.57 -10.80 44.98
C LYS A 11 29.19 -11.21 43.64
N ILE A 12 29.93 -12.31 43.58
CA ILE A 12 30.51 -12.82 42.32
C ILE A 12 29.40 -13.25 41.36
N VAL A 13 28.42 -14.01 41.83
CA VAL A 13 27.28 -14.44 41.00
C VAL A 13 26.49 -13.23 40.50
N LEU A 14 26.23 -12.24 41.36
CA LEU A 14 25.56 -11.00 40.98
C LEU A 14 26.37 -10.24 39.91
N ALA A 15 27.69 -10.14 40.06
CA ALA A 15 28.55 -9.49 39.07
C ALA A 15 28.49 -10.18 37.71
N ILE A 16 28.51 -11.52 37.68
CA ILE A 16 28.36 -12.29 36.43
C ILE A 16 27.01 -12.00 35.77
N ILE A 17 25.93 -12.01 36.55
CA ILE A 17 24.58 -11.70 36.05
C ILE A 17 24.54 -10.29 35.46
N VAL A 18 25.08 -9.29 36.17
CA VAL A 18 25.14 -7.90 35.70
C VAL A 18 25.92 -7.79 34.39
N VAL A 19 27.09 -8.44 34.29
CA VAL A 19 27.88 -8.45 33.05
C VAL A 19 27.09 -9.07 31.90
N LEU A 20 26.37 -10.16 32.15
CA LEU A 20 25.55 -10.82 31.14
C LEU A 20 24.40 -9.92 30.66
N PHE A 21 23.74 -9.22 31.58
CA PHE A 21 22.73 -8.21 31.21
C PHE A 21 23.33 -7.05 30.41
N LEU A 22 24.51 -6.56 30.78
CA LEU A 22 25.20 -5.50 30.03
C LEU A 22 25.52 -5.95 28.60
N LEU A 23 25.93 -7.20 28.40
CA LEU A 23 26.15 -7.75 27.05
C LEU A 23 24.86 -7.80 26.23
N ILE A 24 23.74 -8.21 26.83
CA ILE A 24 22.43 -8.22 26.16
C ILE A 24 22.00 -6.80 25.79
N ILE A 25 22.09 -5.85 26.73
CA ILE A 25 21.73 -4.44 26.49
C ILE A 25 22.62 -3.85 25.39
N GLY A 26 23.93 -4.11 25.42
CA GLY A 26 24.85 -3.68 24.38
C GLY A 26 24.48 -4.25 23.01
N LYS A 27 24.06 -5.52 22.94
CA LYS A 27 23.59 -6.12 21.68
C LYS A 27 22.30 -5.49 21.18
N VAL A 28 21.35 -5.21 22.08
CA VAL A 28 20.10 -4.51 21.73
C VAL A 28 20.40 -3.10 21.23
N PHE A 29 21.28 -2.36 21.91
CA PHE A 29 21.71 -1.03 21.49
C PHE A 29 22.34 -1.05 20.10
N TYR A 30 23.21 -2.03 19.81
CA TYR A 30 23.80 -2.20 18.48
C TYR A 30 22.71 -2.35 17.41
N ILE A 31 21.75 -3.25 17.63
CA ILE A 31 20.66 -3.50 16.66
C ILE A 31 19.77 -2.27 16.50
N GLN A 32 19.42 -1.62 17.61
CA GLN A 32 18.46 -0.51 17.62
C GLN A 32 19.03 0.82 17.14
N VAL A 33 20.33 1.07 17.33
CA VAL A 33 20.96 2.37 17.01
C VAL A 33 21.84 2.29 15.77
N ILE A 34 22.71 1.28 15.68
CA ILE A 34 23.66 1.15 14.56
C ILE A 34 22.94 0.60 13.33
N ASP A 35 22.21 -0.50 13.48
CA ASP A 35 21.47 -1.14 12.38
C ASP A 35 20.10 -0.49 12.09
N TYR A 36 19.73 0.55 12.85
CA TYR A 36 18.45 1.25 12.75
C TYR A 36 18.09 1.59 11.30
N LYS A 37 19.00 2.22 10.57
CA LYS A 37 18.76 2.69 9.20
C LYS A 37 18.45 1.54 8.25
N LYS A 38 19.08 0.37 8.44
CA LYS A 38 18.84 -0.82 7.61
C LYS A 38 17.47 -1.41 7.92
N LEU A 39 17.17 -1.62 9.21
CA LEU A 39 15.87 -2.14 9.68
C LEU A 39 14.71 -1.21 9.29
N ASN A 40 14.89 0.10 9.46
CA ASN A 40 13.89 1.09 9.10
C ASN A 40 13.61 1.12 7.59
N ARG A 41 14.62 0.92 6.74
CA ARG A 41 14.41 0.79 5.28
C ARG A 41 13.60 -0.46 4.94
N TYR A 42 13.90 -1.60 5.56
CA TYR A 42 13.09 -2.81 5.34
C TYR A 42 11.65 -2.61 5.80
N ALA A 43 11.44 -2.08 7.01
CA ALA A 43 10.11 -1.75 7.51
C ALA A 43 9.38 -0.78 6.54
N SER A 44 10.06 0.27 6.08
CA SER A 44 9.50 1.22 5.13
C SER A 44 9.14 0.56 3.80
N SER A 45 9.93 -0.38 3.28
CA SER A 45 9.61 -1.11 2.04
C SER A 45 8.45 -2.10 2.16
N LEU A 46 8.21 -2.61 3.37
CA LEU A 46 7.05 -3.46 3.67
C LEU A 46 5.76 -2.64 3.72
N TRP A 47 5.84 -1.41 4.23
CA TRP A 47 4.68 -0.52 4.41
C TRP A 47 4.41 0.36 3.18
N SER A 48 5.47 0.86 2.55
CA SER A 48 5.42 1.74 1.39
C SER A 48 5.40 0.89 0.13
N ARG A 49 4.40 1.11 -0.72
CA ARG A 49 4.27 0.38 -1.97
C ARG A 49 4.22 1.39 -3.10
N ASN A 50 5.06 1.15 -4.10
CA ASN A 50 5.04 1.97 -5.31
C ASN A 50 3.76 1.67 -6.07
N LEU A 51 2.83 2.62 -6.06
CA LEU A 51 1.71 2.62 -6.99
C LEU A 51 2.25 3.18 -8.31
N PRO A 52 2.27 2.38 -9.39
CA PRO A 52 2.77 2.85 -10.68
C PRO A 52 1.91 4.01 -11.16
N VAL A 53 2.54 5.16 -11.37
CA VAL A 53 1.92 6.33 -11.98
C VAL A 53 2.19 6.25 -13.48
N GLU A 54 1.15 6.15 -14.28
CA GLU A 54 1.30 6.14 -15.73
C GLU A 54 1.63 7.55 -16.24
N ALA A 55 2.62 7.65 -17.12
CA ALA A 55 2.95 8.91 -17.78
C ALA A 55 1.86 9.28 -18.79
N ASN A 56 1.60 10.59 -18.94
CA ASN A 56 0.69 11.08 -19.96
C ASN A 56 1.30 10.87 -21.35
N ARG A 57 0.51 10.32 -22.28
CA ARG A 57 0.91 10.20 -23.69
C ARG A 57 0.95 11.58 -24.35
N GLY A 58 1.71 11.76 -25.43
CA GLY A 58 1.70 13.00 -26.20
C GLY A 58 0.32 13.34 -26.79
N LEU A 59 0.04 14.63 -26.94
CA LEU A 59 -1.08 15.14 -27.73
C LEU A 59 -0.79 14.86 -29.21
N ILE A 60 -1.78 14.35 -29.95
CA ILE A 60 -1.68 14.26 -31.41
C ILE A 60 -2.50 15.42 -31.98
N THR A 61 -1.86 16.26 -32.78
CA THR A 61 -2.48 17.40 -33.45
C THR A 61 -2.31 17.27 -34.96
N ASP A 62 -3.29 17.76 -35.71
CA ASP A 62 -3.17 17.94 -37.15
C ASP A 62 -2.22 19.11 -37.49
N ARG A 63 -1.89 19.29 -38.79
CA ARG A 63 -1.09 20.40 -39.33
C ARG A 63 -1.61 21.79 -38.95
N ASN A 64 -2.91 21.90 -38.65
CA ASN A 64 -3.58 23.14 -38.25
C ASN A 64 -3.64 23.33 -36.72
N GLY A 65 -3.00 22.44 -35.93
CA GLY A 65 -3.01 22.48 -34.47
C GLY A 65 -4.28 21.92 -33.81
N VAL A 66 -5.21 21.37 -34.59
CA VAL A 66 -6.44 20.74 -34.06
C VAL A 66 -6.09 19.42 -33.38
N VAL A 67 -6.54 19.24 -32.14
CA VAL A 67 -6.24 18.04 -31.32
C VAL A 67 -7.06 16.85 -31.81
N LEU A 68 -6.38 15.86 -32.38
CA LEU A 68 -6.97 14.63 -32.88
C LEU A 68 -7.07 13.54 -31.80
N ALA A 69 -6.13 13.53 -30.85
CA ALA A 69 -6.18 12.62 -29.72
C ALA A 69 -5.54 13.25 -28.47
N ASN A 70 -6.30 13.26 -27.38
CA ASN A 70 -5.86 13.75 -26.08
C ASN A 70 -6.01 12.68 -24.99
N ASN A 71 -5.59 13.03 -23.79
CA ASN A 71 -5.70 12.17 -22.61
C ASN A 71 -6.75 12.74 -21.66
N LEU A 72 -7.67 11.89 -21.23
CA LEU A 72 -8.54 12.15 -20.10
C LEU A 72 -7.94 11.51 -18.85
N THR A 73 -7.75 12.32 -17.81
CA THR A 73 -7.38 11.79 -16.49
C THR A 73 -8.59 11.07 -15.91
N THR A 74 -8.37 9.83 -15.51
CA THR A 74 -9.38 8.96 -14.88
C THR A 74 -8.77 8.31 -13.65
N SER A 75 -9.60 7.71 -12.80
CA SER A 75 -9.15 7.00 -11.62
C SER A 75 -9.41 5.51 -11.75
N SER A 76 -8.47 4.68 -11.30
CA SER A 76 -8.63 3.22 -11.28
C SER A 76 -8.47 2.68 -9.87
N LEU A 77 -9.32 1.73 -9.52
CA LEU A 77 -9.42 1.13 -8.20
C LEU A 77 -8.40 0.02 -8.00
N ILE A 78 -7.69 0.10 -6.88
CA ILE A 78 -6.72 -0.90 -6.43
C ILE A 78 -7.09 -1.38 -5.04
N PHE A 79 -7.07 -2.69 -4.87
CA PHE A 79 -7.14 -3.34 -3.58
C PHE A 79 -5.78 -3.83 -3.13
N ILE A 80 -5.57 -3.71 -1.83
CA ILE A 80 -4.52 -4.37 -1.07
C ILE A 80 -5.23 -5.36 -0.14
N PRO A 81 -5.49 -6.61 -0.59
CA PRO A 81 -6.27 -7.59 0.15
C PRO A 81 -5.82 -7.80 1.60
N ASN A 82 -4.52 -7.71 1.87
CA ASN A 82 -3.95 -7.88 3.21
C ASN A 82 -4.26 -6.73 4.18
N GLN A 83 -4.64 -5.55 3.70
CA GLN A 83 -5.01 -4.40 4.54
C GLN A 83 -6.52 -4.31 4.79
N ILE A 84 -7.33 -5.06 4.04
CA ILE A 84 -8.79 -5.06 4.15
C ILE A 84 -9.20 -5.99 5.30
N LYS A 85 -9.68 -5.40 6.40
CA LYS A 85 -10.14 -6.14 7.59
C LYS A 85 -11.51 -6.81 7.34
N GLU A 86 -12.48 -6.05 6.88
CA GLU A 86 -13.86 -6.50 6.63
C GLU A 86 -14.08 -6.66 5.12
N LYS A 87 -13.74 -7.84 4.58
CA LYS A 87 -13.77 -8.09 3.13
C LYS A 87 -15.18 -8.04 2.54
N GLU A 88 -16.16 -8.63 3.24
CA GLU A 88 -17.56 -8.67 2.82
C GLU A 88 -18.17 -7.27 2.78
N LYS A 89 -18.04 -6.51 3.87
CA LYS A 89 -18.52 -5.12 3.93
C LYS A 89 -17.87 -4.21 2.88
N THR A 90 -16.56 -4.36 2.67
CA THR A 90 -15.83 -3.61 1.64
C THR A 90 -16.35 -3.95 0.25
N ALA A 91 -16.56 -5.24 -0.04
CA ALA A 91 -17.10 -5.67 -1.32
C ALA A 91 -18.51 -5.10 -1.57
N LYS A 92 -19.40 -5.18 -0.58
CA LYS A 92 -20.77 -4.66 -0.67
C LYS A 92 -20.81 -3.16 -0.96
N LEU A 93 -20.06 -2.35 -0.19
CA LEU A 93 -20.04 -0.89 -0.36
C LEU A 93 -19.48 -0.48 -1.73
N ILE A 94 -18.42 -1.14 -2.19
CA ILE A 94 -17.82 -0.84 -3.49
C ILE A 94 -18.73 -1.30 -4.63
N ALA A 95 -19.36 -2.47 -4.51
CA ALA A 95 -20.29 -2.99 -5.50
C ALA A 95 -21.50 -2.07 -5.68
N GLU A 96 -22.03 -1.49 -4.60
CA GLU A 96 -23.13 -0.52 -4.64
C GLU A 96 -22.73 0.77 -5.38
N ILE A 97 -21.53 1.30 -5.13
CA ILE A 97 -21.05 2.50 -5.80
C ILE A 97 -20.80 2.25 -7.30
N LEU A 98 -20.18 1.10 -7.63
CA LEU A 98 -19.85 0.72 -9.00
C LEU A 98 -21.05 0.17 -9.79
N LYS A 99 -22.16 -0.15 -9.10
CA LYS A 99 -23.35 -0.81 -9.67
C LYS A 99 -23.01 -2.15 -10.35
N VAL A 100 -22.18 -2.95 -9.69
CA VAL A 100 -21.76 -4.29 -10.17
C VAL A 100 -22.12 -5.36 -9.16
N ASP A 101 -22.00 -6.63 -9.55
CA ASP A 101 -22.29 -7.75 -8.66
C ASP A 101 -21.28 -7.82 -7.50
N GLU A 102 -21.79 -8.02 -6.28
CA GLU A 102 -20.97 -8.10 -5.07
C GLU A 102 -19.95 -9.26 -5.13
N LYS A 103 -20.31 -10.38 -5.77
CA LYS A 103 -19.43 -11.55 -5.85
C LYS A 103 -18.20 -11.28 -6.70
N GLU A 104 -18.33 -10.47 -7.76
CA GLU A 104 -17.17 -10.09 -8.58
C GLU A 104 -16.18 -9.24 -7.79
N ILE A 105 -16.66 -8.22 -7.07
CA ILE A 105 -15.80 -7.40 -6.21
C ILE A 105 -15.20 -8.24 -5.07
N TYR A 106 -15.97 -9.15 -4.49
CA TYR A 106 -15.49 -10.04 -3.43
C TYR A 106 -14.33 -10.93 -3.90
N LYS A 107 -14.33 -11.41 -5.15
CA LYS A 107 -13.19 -12.15 -5.73
C LYS A 107 -11.92 -11.29 -5.75
N HIS A 108 -12.03 -10.01 -6.13
CA HIS A 108 -10.87 -9.10 -6.13
C HIS A 108 -10.37 -8.80 -4.71
N VAL A 109 -11.26 -8.62 -3.74
CA VAL A 109 -10.92 -8.36 -2.34
C VAL A 109 -10.30 -9.58 -1.65
N THR A 110 -10.67 -10.80 -2.05
CA THR A 110 -10.17 -12.05 -1.45
C THR A 110 -8.96 -12.65 -2.17
N LYS A 111 -8.63 -12.15 -3.37
CA LYS A 111 -7.51 -12.65 -4.17
C LYS A 111 -6.21 -12.65 -3.36
N LYS A 112 -5.46 -13.74 -3.41
CA LYS A 112 -4.13 -13.87 -2.80
C LYS A 112 -3.08 -13.14 -3.65
N ALA A 113 -3.19 -11.82 -3.71
CA ALA A 113 -2.26 -10.95 -4.40
C ALA A 113 -1.80 -9.85 -3.45
N SER A 114 -0.55 -9.42 -3.58
CA SER A 114 -0.07 -8.26 -2.85
C SER A 114 -0.88 -7.03 -3.27
N MET A 115 -1.03 -6.81 -4.58
CA MET A 115 -1.82 -5.74 -5.20
C MET A 115 -2.81 -6.38 -6.16
N GLU A 116 -4.07 -5.95 -6.13
CA GLU A 116 -5.04 -6.30 -7.16
C GLU A 116 -5.62 -5.03 -7.77
N ARG A 117 -5.49 -4.89 -9.10
CA ARG A 117 -6.24 -3.89 -9.85
C ARG A 117 -7.62 -4.48 -10.14
N VAL A 118 -8.67 -3.76 -9.78
CA VAL A 118 -10.04 -4.20 -10.04
C VAL A 118 -10.32 -3.98 -11.53
N HIS A 119 -10.37 -5.06 -12.30
CA HIS A 119 -10.53 -5.03 -13.74
C HIS A 119 -11.51 -6.13 -14.18
N PRO A 120 -12.47 -5.79 -15.06
CA PRO A 120 -12.68 -4.51 -15.74
C PRO A 120 -13.40 -3.40 -14.96
N GLU A 121 -14.15 -3.74 -13.92
CA GLU A 121 -15.17 -2.90 -13.27
C GLU A 121 -14.60 -1.65 -12.59
N GLY A 122 -13.36 -1.75 -12.08
CA GLY A 122 -12.70 -0.69 -11.34
C GLY A 122 -11.78 0.19 -12.19
N ARG A 123 -11.77 0.04 -13.52
CA ARG A 123 -10.94 0.90 -14.40
C ARG A 123 -11.69 2.14 -14.85
N ARG A 124 -10.94 3.24 -15.00
CA ARG A 124 -11.39 4.48 -15.67
C ARG A 124 -12.68 5.04 -15.07
N LEU A 125 -12.77 5.02 -13.75
CA LEU A 125 -13.88 5.53 -12.97
C LEU A 125 -14.03 7.04 -13.18
N SER A 126 -15.28 7.51 -13.16
CA SER A 126 -15.59 8.94 -13.13
C SER A 126 -15.12 9.56 -11.81
N TYR A 127 -14.88 10.87 -11.83
CA TYR A 127 -14.49 11.61 -10.63
C TYR A 127 -15.49 11.48 -9.49
N GLU A 128 -16.79 11.51 -9.79
CA GLU A 128 -17.84 11.35 -8.78
C GLU A 128 -17.80 9.99 -8.09
N VAL A 129 -17.57 8.92 -8.85
CA VAL A 129 -17.45 7.56 -8.31
C VAL A 129 -16.18 7.43 -7.48
N ALA A 130 -15.07 7.96 -7.98
CA ALA A 130 -13.79 7.97 -7.28
C ALA A 130 -13.88 8.73 -5.94
N ASP A 131 -14.54 9.90 -5.91
CA ASP A 131 -14.72 10.68 -4.70
C ASP A 131 -15.61 9.96 -3.67
N LYS A 132 -16.68 9.29 -4.12
CA LYS A 132 -17.50 8.44 -3.22
C LYS A 132 -16.67 7.32 -2.59
N ILE A 133 -15.85 6.63 -3.37
CA ILE A 133 -14.97 5.56 -2.86
C ILE A 133 -13.94 6.14 -1.88
N ASN A 134 -13.33 7.27 -2.21
CA ASN A 134 -12.33 7.93 -1.37
C ASN A 134 -12.93 8.43 -0.05
N ALA A 135 -14.18 8.91 -0.07
CA ALA A 135 -14.90 9.39 1.11
C ALA A 135 -15.14 8.28 2.15
N LEU A 136 -15.27 7.02 1.72
CA LEU A 136 -15.46 5.88 2.63
C LEU A 136 -14.20 5.54 3.44
N LYS A 137 -13.01 6.00 3.02
CA LYS A 137 -11.72 5.78 3.71
C LYS A 137 -11.50 4.33 4.15
N LEU A 138 -11.87 3.38 3.28
CA LEU A 138 -11.77 1.95 3.58
C LEU A 138 -10.29 1.53 3.62
N PRO A 139 -9.86 0.78 4.64
CA PRO A 139 -8.48 0.31 4.74
C PRO A 139 -8.19 -0.68 3.61
N GLY A 140 -7.08 -0.48 2.90
CA GLY A 140 -6.69 -1.36 1.79
C GLY A 140 -7.36 -1.05 0.45
N VAL A 141 -8.11 0.05 0.35
CA VAL A 141 -8.73 0.53 -0.88
C VAL A 141 -8.04 1.81 -1.33
N TYR A 142 -7.49 1.82 -2.54
CA TYR A 142 -6.73 2.94 -3.09
C TYR A 142 -7.17 3.26 -4.51
N LEU A 143 -7.03 4.53 -4.88
CA LEU A 143 -7.29 5.02 -6.23
C LEU A 143 -5.98 5.49 -6.86
N ILE A 144 -5.72 5.03 -8.08
CA ILE A 144 -4.58 5.49 -8.88
C ILE A 144 -5.06 6.33 -10.05
N LYS A 145 -4.27 7.31 -10.46
CA LYS A 145 -4.52 8.06 -11.69
C LYS A 145 -4.15 7.20 -12.89
N GLU A 146 -5.10 7.03 -13.80
CA GLU A 146 -4.94 6.37 -15.10
C GLU A 146 -5.31 7.35 -16.22
N SER A 147 -4.65 7.22 -17.38
CA SER A 147 -4.93 8.04 -18.55
C SER A 147 -5.75 7.26 -19.59
N LYS A 148 -6.97 7.73 -19.87
CA LYS A 148 -7.81 7.21 -20.97
C LYS A 148 -7.56 8.04 -22.23
N ARG A 149 -7.30 7.38 -23.37
CA ARG A 149 -7.22 8.07 -24.66
C ARG A 149 -8.62 8.53 -25.09
N ASN A 150 -8.71 9.77 -25.55
CA ASN A 150 -9.94 10.34 -26.06
C ASN A 150 -9.71 10.91 -27.46
N TYR A 151 -10.60 10.56 -28.38
CA TYR A 151 -10.58 10.92 -29.80
C TYR A 151 -11.79 11.81 -30.07
N PRO A 152 -11.63 13.14 -30.08
CA PRO A 152 -12.76 14.06 -30.23
C PRO A 152 -13.57 13.88 -31.51
N PHE A 153 -12.96 13.29 -32.55
CA PHE A 153 -13.53 13.11 -33.88
C PHE A 153 -13.78 11.62 -34.20
N ASP A 154 -14.24 10.84 -33.20
CA ASP A 154 -14.51 9.37 -33.13
C ASP A 154 -14.76 8.59 -34.45
N THR A 155 -15.21 9.25 -35.51
CA THR A 155 -15.59 8.68 -36.82
C THR A 155 -14.44 8.51 -37.82
N TYR A 156 -13.30 9.20 -37.68
CA TYR A 156 -12.24 9.20 -38.71
C TYR A 156 -10.91 8.56 -38.28
N LEU A 157 -10.76 8.23 -36.99
CA LEU A 157 -9.47 7.85 -36.37
C LEU A 157 -9.59 6.70 -35.36
N SER A 158 -10.74 6.02 -35.33
CA SER A 158 -11.03 4.86 -34.47
C SER A 158 -10.44 3.57 -35.02
#